data_AF-I4EDC5-F1
#
_entry.id   AF-I4EDC5-F1
#
_cell.length_a   1.000
_cell.length_b   1.000
_cell.length_c   1.000
_cell.angle_alpha   90.00
_cell.angle_beta   90.00
_cell.angle_gamma   90.00
#
_symmetry.space_group_name_H-M   'P 1'
#
loop_
_entity.id
_entity.type
_entity.pdbx_description
1 polymer ?
#
loop_
_entity_poly.entity_id
_entity_poly.type
_entity_poly.pdbx_seq_one_letter_code
_entity_poly.pdbx_strand_id
1 'polypeptide(L)'
;MQITDRAMEKLEDLRDATAHEEGQGITLVMTEAGELGFAISSPRKSDQVFERNGEPVMIIPESLVEPLETVVLDYVETPEQTGFTLDQQE
;
A
#
# COMPACT_ATOMS: atom_id res chain seq x y z
N MET A 1 -1.90 3.08 9.96
CA MET A 1 -2.17 1.89 9.12
C MET A 1 -1.27 0.76 9.54
N GLN A 2 -1.77 -0.46 9.50
CA GLN A 2 -0.98 -1.69 9.60
C GLN A 2 -1.08 -2.47 8.28
N ILE A 3 -0.04 -3.19 7.92
CA ILE A 3 -0.01 -4.03 6.71
C ILE A 3 0.34 -5.44 7.18
N THR A 4 -0.46 -6.43 6.80
CA THR A 4 -0.15 -7.83 7.11
C THR A 4 1.07 -8.30 6.32
N ASP A 5 1.77 -9.32 6.81
CA ASP A 5 2.92 -9.90 6.10
C ASP A 5 2.53 -10.37 4.68
N ARG A 6 1.33 -10.95 4.54
CA ARG A 6 0.81 -11.41 3.25
C ARG A 6 0.53 -10.25 2.29
N ALA A 7 -0.03 -9.15 2.77
CA ALA A 7 -0.20 -7.95 1.96
C ALA A 7 1.14 -7.34 1.57
N MET A 8 2.12 -7.35 2.47
CA MET A 8 3.47 -6.86 2.20
C MET A 8 4.14 -7.66 1.08
N GLU A 9 4.07 -9.00 1.13
CA GLU A 9 4.58 -9.87 0.06
C GLU A 9 3.91 -9.57 -1.28
N LYS A 10 2.60 -9.35 -1.29
CA LYS A 10 1.87 -9.08 -2.53
C LYS A 10 2.10 -7.67 -3.07
N LEU A 11 2.37 -6.69 -2.21
CA LEU A 11 2.78 -5.36 -2.63
C LEU A 11 4.18 -5.37 -3.24
N GLU A 12 5.10 -6.16 -2.69
CA GLU A 12 6.43 -6.37 -3.28
C GLU A 12 6.31 -7.05 -4.65
N ASP A 13 5.53 -8.14 -4.77
CA ASP A 13 5.23 -8.79 -6.05
C ASP A 13 4.67 -7.77 -7.08
N LEU A 14 3.74 -6.92 -6.66
CA LEU A 14 3.12 -5.92 -7.53
C LEU A 14 4.10 -4.81 -7.94
N ARG A 15 4.92 -4.34 -7.00
CA ARG A 15 5.98 -3.36 -7.26
C ARG A 15 6.98 -3.91 -8.26
N ASP A 16 7.46 -5.14 -8.05
CA ASP A 16 8.47 -5.78 -8.89
C ASP A 16 7.91 -6.14 -10.28
N ALA A 17 6.61 -6.43 -10.39
CA ALA A 17 5.92 -6.61 -11.66
C ALA A 17 5.68 -5.29 -12.42
N THR A 18 5.79 -4.15 -11.73
CA THR A 18 5.61 -2.82 -12.32
C THR A 18 6.96 -2.18 -12.60
N ALA A 19 7.13 -1.53 -13.75
CA ALA A 19 8.34 -0.76 -14.01
C ALA A 19 8.42 0.41 -13.00
N HIS A 20 9.42 0.37 -12.13
CA HIS A 20 9.71 1.40 -11.13
C HIS A 20 11.22 1.70 -11.12
N GLU A 21 11.58 2.89 -10.67
CA GLU A 21 12.97 3.29 -10.46
C GLU A 21 13.42 3.00 -9.01
N GLU A 22 14.73 2.91 -8.78
CA GLU A 22 15.27 2.75 -7.43
C GLU A 22 14.75 3.87 -6.51
N GLY A 23 14.25 3.49 -5.33
CA GLY A 23 13.64 4.43 -4.38
C GLY A 23 12.19 4.82 -4.69
N GLN A 24 11.54 4.20 -5.67
CA GLN A 24 10.09 4.26 -5.86
C GLN A 24 9.39 3.05 -5.24
N GLY A 25 8.16 3.26 -4.78
CA GLY A 25 7.31 2.21 -4.24
C GLY A 25 5.86 2.41 -4.67
N ILE A 26 5.00 1.50 -4.22
CA ILE A 26 3.55 1.60 -4.41
C ILE A 26 3.02 2.68 -3.47
N THR A 27 2.18 3.59 -3.95
CA THR A 27 1.49 4.60 -3.13
C THR A 27 -0.02 4.44 -3.22
N LEU A 28 -0.72 4.76 -2.13
CA LEU A 28 -2.17 4.95 -2.19
C LEU A 28 -2.52 6.25 -2.89
N VAL A 29 -3.54 6.19 -3.74
CA VAL A 29 -4.18 7.35 -4.35
C VAL A 29 -5.68 7.21 -4.20
N MET A 30 -6.38 8.32 -3.95
CA MET A 30 -7.83 8.34 -4.14
C MET A 30 -8.13 8.58 -5.62
N THR A 31 -8.96 7.72 -6.20
CA THR A 31 -9.47 7.89 -7.55
C THR A 31 -10.57 8.95 -7.57
N GLU A 32 -10.94 9.45 -8.76
CA GLU A 32 -12.04 10.41 -8.92
C GLU A 32 -13.40 9.84 -8.45
N ALA A 33 -13.53 8.51 -8.37
CA ALA A 33 -14.71 7.83 -7.83
C ALA A 33 -14.73 7.78 -6.29
N GLY A 34 -13.69 8.29 -5.62
CA GLY A 34 -13.54 8.22 -4.16
C GLY A 34 -13.07 6.85 -3.66
N GLU A 35 -12.58 5.99 -4.56
CA GLU A 35 -12.04 4.68 -4.22
C GLU A 35 -10.53 4.77 -3.99
N LEU A 36 -9.98 3.86 -3.18
CA LEU A 36 -8.54 3.74 -3.03
C LEU A 36 -7.96 2.92 -4.18
N GLY A 37 -6.91 3.45 -4.80
CA GLY A 37 -6.13 2.80 -5.83
C GLY A 37 -4.65 2.81 -5.50
N PHE A 38 -3.88 2.13 -6.34
CA PHE A 38 -2.42 2.05 -6.25
C PHE A 38 -1.75 2.76 -7.43
N ALA A 39 -0.65 3.44 -7.16
CA ALA A 39 0.23 4.04 -8.18
C ALA A 39 1.70 3.85 -7.79
N ILE A 40 2.64 4.11 -8.71
CA ILE A 40 4.07 4.16 -8.38
C ILE A 40 4.45 5.61 -8.07
N SER A 41 5.15 5.84 -6.96
CA SER A 41 5.66 7.15 -6.58
C SER A 41 6.94 7.04 -5.76
N SER A 42 7.70 8.13 -5.70
CA SER A 42 8.75 8.32 -4.69
C SER A 42 8.16 8.86 -3.39
N PRO A 43 8.72 8.49 -2.22
CA PRO A 43 8.26 8.99 -0.93
C PRO A 43 8.61 10.47 -0.74
N ARG A 44 7.71 11.21 -0.08
CA ARG A 44 7.91 12.61 0.35
C ARG A 44 8.20 12.66 1.85
N LYS A 45 8.70 13.81 2.31
CA LYS A 45 9.19 14.01 3.68
C LYS A 45 8.17 13.66 4.78
N SER A 46 6.88 13.81 4.51
CA SER A 46 5.80 13.56 5.47
C SER A 46 5.02 12.28 5.19
N ASP A 47 5.39 11.52 4.16
CA ASP A 47 4.71 10.27 3.85
C ASP A 47 5.13 9.21 4.85
N GLN A 48 4.20 8.33 5.20
CA GLN A 48 4.53 7.13 5.95
C GLN A 48 5.00 6.06 4.96
N VAL A 49 6.22 5.57 5.15
CA VAL A 49 6.85 4.61 4.22
C VAL A 49 7.02 3.27 4.93
N PHE A 50 6.58 2.20 4.26
CA PHE A 50 6.89 0.84 4.64
C PHE A 50 7.94 0.29 3.67
N GLU A 51 9.05 -0.13 4.25
CA GLU A 51 10.22 -0.59 3.51
C GLU A 51 10.44 -2.09 3.71
N ARG A 52 11.00 -2.73 2.69
CA ARG A 52 11.52 -4.10 2.77
C ARG A 52 12.88 -4.13 2.09
N ASN A 53 13.86 -4.75 2.74
CA ASN A 53 15.25 -4.82 2.24
C ASN A 53 15.90 -3.45 1.98
N GLY A 54 15.42 -2.38 2.64
CA GLY A 54 15.93 -1.01 2.45
C GLY A 54 15.34 -0.28 1.25
N GLU A 55 14.32 -0.86 0.59
CA GLU A 55 13.59 -0.23 -0.49
C GLU A 55 12.13 0.05 -0.10
N PRO A 56 11.55 1.16 -0.57
CA PRO A 56 10.14 1.45 -0.33
C PRO A 56 9.27 0.43 -1.07
N VAL A 57 8.37 -0.21 -0.35
CA VAL A 57 7.35 -1.09 -0.91
C VAL A 57 6.01 -0.35 -0.96
N MET A 58 5.64 0.27 0.15
CA MET A 58 4.38 0.99 0.29
C MET A 58 4.59 2.40 0.84
N ILE A 59 3.86 3.36 0.27
CA ILE A 59 3.92 4.78 0.61
C ILE A 59 2.49 5.23 0.90
N ILE A 60 2.28 5.78 2.08
CA ILE A 60 1.00 6.38 2.48
C ILE A 60 1.20 7.89 2.47
N PRO A 61 0.53 8.62 1.56
CA PRO A 61 0.56 10.07 1.55
C PRO A 61 0.16 10.64 2.91
N GLU A 62 0.81 11.72 3.35
CA GLU A 62 0.50 12.39 4.63
C GLU A 62 -1.01 12.58 4.86
N SER A 63 -1.76 12.98 3.83
CA SER A 63 -3.21 13.19 3.88
C SER A 63 -4.03 11.94 4.19
N LEU A 64 -3.45 10.76 4.05
CA LEU A 64 -4.08 9.46 4.29
C LEU A 64 -3.53 8.77 5.54
N VAL A 65 -2.50 9.31 6.21
CA VAL A 65 -1.93 8.70 7.41
C VAL A 65 -2.93 8.67 8.56
N GLU A 66 -3.54 9.81 8.91
CA GLU A 66 -4.54 9.87 10.00
C GLU A 66 -5.81 9.07 9.67
N PRO A 67 -6.43 9.19 8.48
CA PRO A 67 -7.62 8.40 8.14
C PRO A 67 -7.40 6.88 8.14
N LEU A 68 -6.16 6.43 7.88
CA LEU A 68 -5.82 5.02 7.82
C LEU A 68 -5.13 4.53 9.09
N GLU A 69 -5.08 5.32 10.17
CA GLU A 69 -4.31 4.97 11.36
C GLU A 69 -4.75 3.61 11.95
N THR A 70 -6.06 3.38 12.02
CA THR A 70 -6.71 2.17 12.54
C THR A 70 -7.03 1.10 11.48
N VAL A 71 -6.62 1.33 10.24
CA VAL A 71 -6.91 0.42 9.12
C VAL A 71 -5.79 -0.62 8.97
N VAL A 72 -6.19 -1.86 8.71
CA VAL A 72 -5.31 -2.96 8.31
C VAL A 72 -5.48 -3.21 6.83
N LEU A 73 -4.37 -3.16 6.08
CA LEU A 73 -4.29 -3.67 4.72
C LEU A 73 -3.93 -5.15 4.78
N ASP A 74 -4.82 -5.99 4.27
CA ASP A 74 -4.57 -7.42 4.08
C ASP A 74 -4.69 -7.80 2.60
N TYR A 75 -4.19 -8.98 2.26
CA TYR A 75 -4.41 -9.59 0.97
C TYR A 75 -5.11 -10.93 1.14
N VAL A 76 -6.32 -11.01 0.61
CA VAL A 76 -7.14 -12.22 0.66
C VAL A 76 -7.01 -12.92 -0.69
N GLU A 77 -6.61 -14.18 -0.68
CA GLU A 77 -6.69 -15.09 -1.82
C GLU A 77 -7.51 -16.30 -1.38
N THR A 78 -8.76 -16.33 -1.79
CA THR A 78 -9.69 -17.44 -1.67
C THR A 78 -10.35 -17.69 -3.03
N PRO A 79 -10.97 -18.85 -3.26
CA PRO A 79 -11.70 -19.12 -4.51
C PRO A 79 -12.83 -18.12 -4.78
N GLU A 80 -13.33 -17.45 -3.74
CA GLU A 80 -14.46 -16.51 -3.80
C GLU A 80 -14.01 -15.06 -3.93
N GLN A 81 -12.82 -14.72 -3.42
CA GLN A 81 -12.29 -13.36 -3.40
C GLN A 81 -10.77 -13.38 -3.50
N THR A 82 -10.22 -12.63 -4.47
CA THR A 82 -8.77 -12.42 -4.59
C THR A 82 -8.50 -10.93 -4.71
N GLY A 83 -7.73 -10.36 -3.79
CA GLY A 83 -7.35 -8.95 -3.83
C GLY A 83 -6.98 -8.37 -2.46
N PHE A 84 -6.60 -7.10 -2.49
CA PHE A 84 -6.34 -6.32 -1.28
C PHE A 84 -7.64 -5.92 -0.59
N THR A 85 -7.67 -6.00 0.74
CA THR A 85 -8.78 -5.58 1.58
C THR A 85 -8.32 -4.58 2.63
N LEU A 86 -9.23 -3.70 3.02
CA LEU A 86 -9.01 -2.72 4.08
C LEU A 86 -10.03 -2.98 5.18
N ASP A 87 -9.54 -3.39 6.34
CA ASP A 87 -10.36 -3.67 7.51
C ASP A 87 -10.07 -2.65 8.59
N GLN A 88 -11.11 -2.00 9.13
CA GLN A 88 -10.97 -1.13 10.30
C GLN A 88 -10.89 -2.02 11.54
N GLN A 89 -9.87 -1.84 12.38
CA GLN A 89 -9.87 -2.44 13.70
C GLN A 89 -10.89 -1.67 14.56
N GLU A 90 -12.03 -2.30 14.86
CA GLU A 90 -13.03 -1.81 15.82
C GLU A 90 -12.52 -1.83 17.27
#